data_AF-A0AA41AT82-F1
#
_entry.id   AF-A0AA41AT82-F1
#
_cell.length_a   1.000
_cell.length_b   1.000
_cell.length_c   1.000
_cell.angle_alpha   90.00
_cell.angle_beta   90.00
_cell.angle_gamma   90.00
#
_symmetry.space_group_name_H-M   'P 1'
#
loop_
_entity.id
_entity.type
_entity.pdbx_description
1 polymer ?
#
loop_
_entity_poly.entity_id
_entity_poly.type
_entity_poly.pdbx_seq_one_letter_code
_entity_poly.pdbx_strand_id
1 'polypeptide(L)'
;MIRHARVLPVLVLAPLLLTACGSEKAGDAGPSGPASAPAAAPGTGELASRAQAMGVAPELVYVTEAPGFTLAQQSVGVLGDEGFSATWVDGGTNALLRLAVDRGTITVGTCPEQPVGDMPGEHTTCERDGKAWYRTGAGRHEYALSEEGHVVRVSAEQDAVPRDVLRAAALAAHRPDAAETDRLLPSAEPAPATPVERGDLPPFGDGAPDNHVDVGG
;
A
#
# COMPACT_ATOMS: atom_id res chain seq x y z
N MET A 1 2.27 -32.22 45.78
CA MET A 1 3.39 -32.05 46.74
C MET A 1 4.58 -31.57 45.93
N ILE A 2 4.92 -30.29 45.94
CA ILE A 2 5.87 -29.64 46.85
C ILE A 2 5.46 -28.16 47.05
N ARG A 3 5.71 -27.63 48.24
CA ARG A 3 5.28 -26.32 48.76
C ARG A 3 6.49 -25.40 49.02
N HIS A 4 6.31 -24.12 48.64
CA HIS A 4 6.84 -22.87 49.24
C HIS A 4 8.30 -22.50 48.89
N ALA A 5 8.67 -21.25 48.62
CA ALA A 5 8.34 -20.02 49.34
C ALA A 5 8.33 -18.72 48.48
N ARG A 6 7.57 -17.73 48.98
CA ARG A 6 7.53 -16.31 48.57
C ARG A 6 8.74 -15.55 49.14
N VAL A 7 9.31 -14.58 48.41
CA VAL A 7 9.64 -13.19 48.89
C VAL A 7 9.82 -12.25 47.67
N LEU A 8 8.96 -11.24 47.55
CA LEU A 8 9.17 -9.89 46.98
C LEU A 8 9.34 -8.95 48.21
N PRO A 9 9.90 -7.72 48.18
CA PRO A 9 10.27 -6.83 47.06
C PRO A 9 11.60 -6.05 47.26
N VAL A 10 11.95 -5.13 46.35
CA VAL A 10 12.31 -3.71 46.64
C VAL A 10 12.64 -2.98 45.33
N LEU A 11 11.96 -1.84 45.16
CA LEU A 11 12.18 -0.80 44.16
C LEU A 11 13.59 -0.19 44.23
N VAL A 12 14.20 0.05 43.07
CA VAL A 12 15.09 1.21 42.86
C VAL A 12 14.79 1.81 41.49
N LEU A 13 13.89 2.81 41.46
CA LEU A 13 13.86 3.81 40.40
C LEU A 13 14.98 4.82 40.68
N ALA A 14 15.85 5.06 39.70
CA ALA A 14 16.75 6.22 39.69
C ALA A 14 16.54 6.99 38.37
N PRO A 15 16.22 8.29 38.42
CA PRO A 15 15.99 9.12 37.25
C PRO A 15 17.33 9.70 36.75
N LEU A 16 17.67 9.45 35.49
CA LEU A 16 18.74 10.21 34.82
C LEU A 16 18.13 11.49 34.22
N LEU A 17 18.12 12.54 35.04
CA LEU A 17 17.92 13.92 34.61
C LEU A 17 19.23 14.41 33.98
N LEU A 18 19.30 14.43 32.65
CA LEU A 18 20.31 15.20 31.91
C LEU A 18 19.79 16.62 31.71
N THR A 19 20.08 17.47 32.69
CA THR A 19 20.02 18.93 32.57
C THR A 19 21.25 19.40 31.79
N ALA A 20 21.06 19.84 30.55
CA ALA A 20 22.06 20.63 29.83
C ALA A 20 21.47 22.02 29.55
N CYS A 21 21.99 23.01 30.29
CA CYS A 21 21.72 24.44 30.18
C CYS A 21 22.20 25.00 28.82
N GLY A 22 21.31 25.71 28.14
CA GLY A 22 21.67 26.74 27.16
C GLY A 22 21.00 28.05 27.59
N SER A 23 21.79 29.10 27.81
CA SER A 23 21.40 30.33 28.48
C SER A 23 20.22 31.07 27.85
N GLU A 24 19.29 31.43 28.73
CA GLU A 24 18.19 32.37 28.55
C GLU A 24 18.63 33.79 28.17
N LYS A 25 17.86 34.44 27.29
CA LYS A 25 17.76 35.89 27.18
C LYS A 25 16.30 36.24 27.47
N ALA A 26 16.09 36.99 28.55
CA ALA A 26 14.79 37.37 29.06
C ALA A 26 13.98 38.21 28.05
N GLY A 27 12.71 37.88 27.89
CA GLY A 27 11.73 38.65 27.12
C GLY A 27 10.32 38.07 27.28
N ASP A 28 9.59 38.64 28.23
CA ASP A 28 8.13 38.66 28.43
C ASP A 28 7.30 37.36 28.45
N ALA A 29 6.59 37.21 29.56
CA ALA A 29 5.59 36.18 29.82
C ALA A 29 4.34 36.39 28.95
N GLY A 30 4.04 35.42 28.09
CA GLY A 30 2.74 35.21 27.45
C GLY A 30 2.20 33.81 27.81
N PRO A 31 0.87 33.63 27.92
CA PRO A 31 0.30 32.37 28.40
C PRO A 31 0.60 31.21 27.43
N SER A 32 1.12 30.12 28.00
CA SER A 32 1.44 28.89 27.29
C SER A 32 0.18 28.24 26.71
N GLY A 33 -0.01 28.40 25.39
CA GLY A 33 -0.94 27.58 24.62
C GLY A 33 -0.41 26.13 24.49
N PRO A 34 -1.29 25.16 24.17
CA PRO A 34 -0.88 23.76 24.02
C PRO A 34 0.16 23.65 22.89
N ALA A 35 1.24 22.91 23.17
CA ALA A 35 2.29 22.62 22.21
C ALA A 35 1.70 21.95 20.97
N SER A 36 1.74 22.64 19.83
CA SER A 36 1.31 22.10 18.54
C SER A 36 2.22 20.92 18.18
N ALA A 37 1.60 19.79 17.84
CA ALA A 37 2.31 18.66 17.22
C ALA A 37 3.07 19.16 15.98
N PRO A 38 4.24 18.56 15.66
CA PRO A 38 4.98 18.94 14.47
C PRO A 38 4.07 18.84 13.24
N ALA A 39 4.06 19.92 12.44
CA ALA A 39 3.30 19.96 11.21
C ALA A 39 3.72 18.77 10.33
N ALA A 40 2.76 17.91 9.99
CA ALA A 40 3.00 16.79 9.10
C ALA A 40 3.60 17.31 7.79
N ALA A 41 4.62 16.62 7.26
CA ALA A 41 5.25 17.04 6.01
C ALA A 41 4.17 17.22 4.92
N PRO A 42 4.23 18.28 4.11
CA PRO A 42 3.24 18.52 3.06
C PRO A 42 3.07 17.27 2.20
N GLY A 43 1.83 16.82 1.99
CA GLY A 43 1.47 15.60 1.25
C GLY A 43 1.15 14.37 2.12
N THR A 44 1.69 14.25 3.34
CA THR A 44 1.42 13.08 4.20
C THR A 44 -0.03 13.00 4.66
N GLY A 45 -0.64 14.14 4.98
CA GLY A 45 -2.06 14.21 5.37
C GLY A 45 -3.01 13.92 4.20
N GLU A 46 -2.64 14.31 2.99
CA GLU A 46 -3.43 14.06 1.78
C GLU A 46 -3.40 12.60 1.36
N LEU A 47 -2.21 11.98 1.37
CA LEU A 47 -2.06 10.54 1.18
C LEU A 47 -2.92 9.77 2.16
N ALA A 48 -2.84 10.10 3.46
CA ALA A 48 -3.63 9.42 4.48
C ALA A 48 -5.14 9.56 4.23
N SER A 49 -5.61 10.77 3.92
CA SER A 49 -7.03 11.03 3.67
C SER A 49 -7.55 10.27 2.44
N ARG A 50 -6.80 10.29 1.33
CA ARG A 50 -7.17 9.58 0.10
C ARG A 50 -7.13 8.07 0.27
N ALA A 51 -6.08 7.54 0.91
CA ALA A 51 -5.96 6.11 1.20
C ALA A 51 -7.11 5.61 2.09
N GLN A 52 -7.42 6.34 3.17
CA GLN A 52 -8.52 6.01 4.08
C GLN A 52 -9.88 6.04 3.37
N ALA A 53 -10.12 6.99 2.47
CA ALA A 53 -11.34 7.04 1.67
C ALA A 53 -11.51 5.81 0.75
N MET A 54 -10.40 5.19 0.35
CA MET A 54 -10.38 3.93 -0.41
C MET A 54 -10.42 2.66 0.46
N GLY A 55 -10.33 2.79 1.79
CA GLY A 55 -10.20 1.66 2.70
C GLY A 55 -8.80 1.05 2.76
N VAL A 56 -7.77 1.79 2.34
CA VAL A 56 -6.36 1.36 2.39
C VAL A 56 -5.68 1.97 3.61
N ALA A 57 -4.92 1.16 4.35
CA ALA A 57 -4.06 1.66 5.43
C ALA A 57 -2.99 2.61 4.83
N PRO A 58 -2.92 3.88 5.28
CA PRO A 58 -2.03 4.86 4.69
C PRO A 58 -0.60 4.39 4.52
N GLU A 59 -0.03 3.67 5.48
CA GLU A 59 1.34 3.12 5.51
C GLU A 59 1.60 1.98 4.51
N LEU A 60 0.56 1.38 3.93
CA LEU A 60 0.68 0.33 2.92
C LEU A 60 0.66 0.88 1.48
N VAL A 61 0.36 2.16 1.29
CA VAL A 61 0.43 2.80 -0.03
C VAL A 61 1.89 2.90 -0.52
N TYR A 62 2.19 2.25 -1.63
CA TYR A 62 3.49 2.34 -2.29
C TYR A 62 3.30 2.68 -3.77
N VAL A 63 4.34 3.25 -4.36
CA VAL A 63 4.47 3.44 -5.80
C VAL A 63 5.76 2.79 -6.26
N THR A 64 5.82 2.39 -7.52
CA THR A 64 7.03 1.88 -8.18
C THR A 64 7.14 2.46 -9.57
N GLU A 65 8.32 2.33 -10.17
CA GLU A 65 8.59 2.70 -11.54
C GLU A 65 9.25 1.54 -12.29
N ALA A 66 8.90 1.39 -13.57
CA ALA A 66 9.57 0.49 -14.49
C ALA A 66 9.58 1.12 -15.90
N PRO A 67 10.73 1.21 -16.59
CA PRO A 67 10.78 1.78 -17.93
C PRO A 67 9.85 1.06 -18.90
N GLY A 68 9.04 1.81 -19.67
CA GLY A 68 8.08 1.26 -20.63
C GLY A 68 6.70 0.93 -20.03
N PHE A 69 6.60 0.89 -18.71
CA PHE A 69 5.37 0.59 -18.00
C PHE A 69 4.66 1.85 -17.51
N THR A 70 3.35 1.92 -17.72
CA THR A 70 2.50 3.04 -17.27
C THR A 70 1.45 2.54 -16.30
N LEU A 71 1.19 3.30 -15.23
CA LEU A 71 0.16 2.98 -14.26
C LEU A 71 -1.21 2.87 -14.95
N ALA A 72 -1.88 1.74 -14.76
CA ALA A 72 -3.30 1.59 -15.03
C ALA A 72 -4.07 2.13 -13.82
N GLN A 73 -4.44 3.42 -13.84
CA GLN A 73 -5.02 4.09 -12.66
C GLN A 73 -6.27 3.39 -12.12
N GLN A 74 -7.09 2.78 -12.98
CA GLN A 74 -8.27 2.01 -12.59
C GLN A 74 -7.96 0.71 -11.81
N SER A 75 -6.69 0.28 -11.78
CA SER A 75 -6.25 -0.90 -11.03
C SER A 75 -5.85 -0.59 -9.59
N VAL A 76 -5.78 0.69 -9.22
CA VAL A 76 -5.42 1.13 -7.87
C VAL A 76 -6.59 0.82 -6.94
N GLY A 77 -6.33 0.05 -5.88
CA GLY A 77 -7.39 -0.38 -4.99
C GLY A 77 -6.90 -1.11 -3.75
N VAL A 78 -7.86 -1.40 -2.88
CA VAL A 78 -7.64 -2.20 -1.66
C VAL A 78 -7.29 -3.64 -2.02
N LEU A 79 -6.34 -4.21 -1.30
CA LEU A 79 -5.98 -5.63 -1.33
C LEU A 79 -6.32 -6.24 0.02
N GLY A 80 -7.15 -7.29 0.02
CA GLY A 80 -7.61 -7.88 1.28
C GLY A 80 -8.41 -6.86 2.10
N ASP A 81 -8.10 -6.75 3.39
CA ASP A 81 -8.84 -5.90 4.33
C ASP A 81 -8.42 -4.42 4.26
N GLU A 82 -7.11 -4.16 4.26
CA GLU A 82 -6.55 -2.78 4.29
C GLU A 82 -5.29 -2.61 3.42
N GLY A 83 -4.87 -3.68 2.72
CA GLY A 83 -3.69 -3.68 1.86
C GLY A 83 -3.87 -2.81 0.61
N PHE A 84 -2.79 -2.64 -0.13
CA PHE A 84 -2.75 -1.80 -1.33
C PHE A 84 -2.34 -2.63 -2.55
N SER A 85 -2.97 -2.37 -3.69
CA SER A 85 -2.47 -2.88 -4.98
C SER A 85 -2.63 -1.88 -6.12
N ALA A 86 -1.72 -1.97 -7.07
CA ALA A 86 -1.72 -1.20 -8.32
C ALA A 86 -1.01 -1.99 -9.42
N THR A 87 -1.40 -1.79 -10.67
CA THR A 87 -0.82 -2.46 -11.83
C THR A 87 -0.30 -1.45 -12.85
N TRP A 88 0.88 -1.72 -13.39
CA TRP A 88 1.44 -1.02 -14.52
C TRP A 88 1.43 -1.93 -15.75
N VAL A 89 1.22 -1.32 -16.91
CA VAL A 89 1.10 -2.02 -18.19
C VAL A 89 2.22 -1.55 -19.11
N ASP A 90 2.94 -2.50 -19.71
CA ASP A 90 3.94 -2.20 -20.74
C ASP A 90 3.26 -1.73 -22.03
N GLY A 91 3.67 -0.57 -22.55
CA GLY A 91 3.05 0.05 -23.72
C GLY A 91 3.25 -0.68 -25.05
N GLY A 92 4.22 -1.60 -25.15
CA GLY A 92 4.51 -2.34 -26.38
C GLY A 92 3.93 -3.75 -26.39
N THR A 93 3.99 -4.44 -25.25
CA THR A 93 3.67 -5.86 -25.11
C THR A 93 2.40 -6.13 -24.33
N ASN A 94 1.86 -5.13 -23.62
CA ASN A 94 0.78 -5.27 -22.64
C ASN A 94 1.12 -6.19 -21.45
N ALA A 95 2.41 -6.48 -21.21
CA ALA A 95 2.84 -7.17 -20.01
C ALA A 95 2.42 -6.41 -18.74
N LEU A 96 2.09 -7.14 -17.68
CA LEU A 96 1.58 -6.58 -16.44
C LEU A 96 2.61 -6.69 -15.31
N LEU A 97 2.92 -5.56 -14.69
CA LEU A 97 3.63 -5.47 -13.42
C LEU A 97 2.64 -5.10 -12.33
N ARG A 98 2.42 -6.00 -11.36
CA ARG A 98 1.54 -5.73 -10.22
C ARG A 98 2.36 -5.48 -8.95
N LEU A 99 2.15 -4.32 -8.34
CA LEU A 99 2.56 -4.00 -6.98
C LEU A 99 1.45 -4.41 -6.01
N ALA A 100 1.82 -5.12 -4.94
CA ALA A 100 0.93 -5.54 -3.88
C ALA A 100 1.63 -5.37 -2.53
N VAL A 101 1.00 -4.63 -1.62
CA VAL A 101 1.51 -4.37 -0.29
C VAL A 101 0.47 -4.79 0.73
N ASP A 102 0.86 -5.65 1.65
CA ASP A 102 -0.02 -6.16 2.69
C ASP A 102 0.75 -6.43 3.97
N ARG A 103 0.03 -6.49 5.09
CA ARG A 103 0.59 -6.85 6.40
C ARG A 103 1.25 -8.22 6.35
N GLY A 104 2.26 -8.39 7.19
CA GLY A 104 2.89 -9.68 7.41
C GLY A 104 4.38 -9.66 7.19
N THR A 105 4.95 -10.85 7.02
CA THR A 105 6.40 -11.05 6.90
C THR A 105 6.70 -12.19 5.93
N ILE A 106 7.90 -12.15 5.36
CA ILE A 106 8.41 -13.23 4.52
C ILE A 106 9.80 -13.67 4.98
N THR A 107 9.90 -14.93 5.37
CA THR A 107 11.08 -15.54 5.96
C THR A 107 11.47 -16.80 5.18
N VAL A 108 12.63 -17.39 5.50
CA VAL A 108 13.05 -18.67 4.90
C VAL A 108 11.96 -19.74 5.06
N GLY A 109 11.30 -19.80 6.22
CA GLY A 109 10.29 -20.80 6.53
C GLY A 109 8.93 -20.51 5.91
N THR A 110 8.49 -19.25 5.92
CA THR A 110 7.15 -18.87 5.44
C THR A 110 7.08 -18.62 3.94
N CYS A 111 8.21 -18.34 3.29
CA CYS A 111 8.25 -18.04 1.85
C CYS A 111 7.66 -19.15 0.94
N PRO A 112 8.02 -20.44 1.09
CA PRO A 112 7.47 -21.50 0.23
C PRO A 112 5.99 -21.81 0.50
N GLU A 113 5.45 -21.36 1.63
CA GLU A 113 4.05 -21.58 2.02
C GLU A 113 3.11 -20.52 1.43
N GLN A 114 3.65 -19.34 1.10
CA GLN A 114 2.88 -18.26 0.51
C GLN A 114 2.83 -18.40 -1.01
N PRO A 115 1.69 -18.12 -1.67
CA PRO A 115 1.61 -18.11 -3.14
C PRO A 115 2.40 -16.94 -3.74
N VAL A 116 2.75 -17.06 -5.03
CA VAL A 116 3.30 -15.97 -5.85
C VAL A 116 2.14 -15.24 -6.55
N GLY A 117 2.08 -13.92 -6.41
CA GLY A 117 0.91 -13.14 -6.81
C GLY A 117 -0.36 -13.56 -6.04
N ASP A 118 -1.53 -13.46 -6.68
CA ASP A 118 -2.83 -13.78 -6.07
C ASP A 118 -3.33 -15.19 -6.44
N MET A 119 -2.50 -16.02 -7.09
CA MET A 119 -2.91 -17.33 -7.60
C MET A 119 -2.47 -18.45 -6.64
N PRO A 120 -3.42 -19.14 -5.98
CA PRO A 120 -3.09 -20.31 -5.18
C PRO A 120 -2.80 -21.53 -6.08
N GLY A 121 -2.11 -22.53 -5.53
CA GLY A 121 -2.16 -23.89 -6.08
C GLY A 121 -0.85 -24.48 -6.58
N GLU A 122 0.24 -23.71 -6.66
CA GLU A 122 1.56 -24.24 -7.02
C GLU A 122 2.61 -24.02 -5.95
N HIS A 123 3.60 -24.92 -5.94
CA HIS A 123 4.74 -24.83 -5.06
C HIS A 123 5.53 -23.55 -5.35
N THR A 124 5.77 -22.74 -4.32
CA THR A 124 6.58 -21.54 -4.45
C THR A 124 8.04 -21.86 -4.14
N THR A 125 8.92 -21.56 -5.08
CA THR A 125 10.36 -21.58 -4.83
C THR A 125 10.84 -20.20 -4.46
N CYS A 126 11.79 -20.12 -3.51
CA CYS A 126 12.29 -18.88 -2.97
C CYS A 126 13.82 -18.82 -3.00
N GLU A 127 14.35 -17.76 -3.59
CA GLU A 127 15.77 -17.45 -3.66
C GLU A 127 16.02 -16.12 -2.95
N ARG A 128 16.99 -16.08 -2.03
CA ARG A 128 17.38 -14.82 -1.40
C ARG A 128 18.28 -14.02 -2.36
N ASP A 129 17.89 -12.78 -2.64
CA ASP A 129 18.62 -11.84 -3.48
C ASP A 129 18.81 -10.51 -2.72
N GLY A 130 19.93 -10.41 -2.00
CA GLY A 130 20.21 -9.29 -1.11
C GLY A 130 19.14 -9.14 -0.02
N LYS A 131 18.48 -7.97 0.02
CA LYS A 131 17.39 -7.67 0.95
C LYS A 131 16.03 -8.24 0.53
N ALA A 132 15.91 -8.66 -0.73
CA ALA A 132 14.66 -9.16 -1.31
C ALA A 132 14.67 -10.69 -1.43
N TRP A 133 13.49 -11.24 -1.64
CA TRP A 133 13.28 -12.62 -2.05
C TRP A 133 12.80 -12.64 -3.49
N TYR A 134 13.52 -13.33 -4.38
CA TYR A 134 12.99 -13.71 -5.68
C TYR A 134 12.18 -14.99 -5.52
N ARG A 135 10.95 -15.00 -6.03
CA ARG A 135 10.00 -16.11 -5.86
C ARG A 135 9.38 -16.46 -7.20
N THR A 136 9.12 -17.75 -7.42
CA THR A 136 8.45 -18.26 -8.63
C THR A 136 7.42 -19.32 -8.30
N GLY A 137 6.34 -19.36 -9.07
CA GLY A 137 5.25 -20.34 -8.96
C GLY A 137 4.08 -19.96 -9.88
N ALA A 138 3.32 -20.96 -10.36
CA ALA A 138 2.13 -20.74 -11.22
C ALA A 138 2.41 -19.92 -12.49
N GLY A 139 3.57 -20.13 -13.13
CA GLY A 139 4.00 -19.38 -14.32
C GLY A 139 4.33 -17.90 -14.05
N ARG A 140 4.34 -17.49 -12.79
CA ARG A 140 4.64 -16.13 -12.34
C ARG A 140 5.94 -16.08 -11.58
N HIS A 141 6.47 -14.86 -11.50
CA HIS A 141 7.57 -14.55 -10.62
C HIS A 141 7.33 -13.23 -9.88
N GLU A 142 7.98 -13.06 -8.76
CA GLU A 142 7.92 -11.84 -7.97
C GLU A 142 9.20 -11.55 -7.21
N TYR A 143 9.39 -10.28 -6.85
CA TYR A 143 10.27 -9.89 -5.77
C TYR A 143 9.46 -9.43 -4.57
N ALA A 144 9.78 -9.98 -3.39
CA ALA A 144 9.20 -9.59 -2.12
C ALA A 144 10.26 -8.90 -1.24
N LEU A 145 9.96 -7.68 -0.80
CA LEU A 145 10.75 -6.90 0.15
C LEU A 145 10.03 -6.89 1.50
N SER A 146 10.72 -7.31 2.54
CA SER A 146 10.21 -7.20 3.91
C SER A 146 10.49 -5.82 4.46
N GLU A 147 9.43 -5.14 4.90
CA GLU A 147 9.48 -3.90 5.65
C GLU A 147 8.99 -4.17 7.09
N GLU A 148 9.05 -3.16 7.96
CA GLU A 148 8.57 -3.31 9.33
C GLU A 148 7.04 -3.44 9.37
N GLY A 149 6.55 -4.69 9.47
CA GLY A 149 5.13 -5.01 9.65
C GLY A 149 4.35 -5.31 8.36
N HIS A 150 4.97 -5.17 7.20
CA HIS A 150 4.35 -5.45 5.90
C HIS A 150 5.37 -5.98 4.88
N VAL A 151 4.85 -6.50 3.78
CA VAL A 151 5.64 -7.00 2.66
C VAL A 151 5.24 -6.26 1.39
N VAL A 152 6.21 -5.72 0.67
CA VAL A 152 6.04 -5.12 -0.64
C VAL A 152 6.39 -6.16 -1.70
N ARG A 153 5.43 -6.52 -2.56
CA ARG A 153 5.61 -7.51 -3.63
C ARG A 153 5.42 -6.86 -4.99
N VAL A 154 6.35 -7.09 -5.91
CA VAL A 154 6.19 -6.77 -7.33
C VAL A 154 6.21 -8.06 -8.12
N SER A 155 5.12 -8.36 -8.84
CA SER A 155 4.92 -9.61 -9.56
C SER A 155 4.61 -9.41 -11.04
N ALA A 156 4.96 -10.41 -11.85
CA ALA A 156 4.65 -10.46 -13.27
C ALA A 156 4.56 -11.93 -13.75
N GLU A 157 4.14 -12.11 -15.00
CA GLU A 157 4.30 -13.39 -15.70
C GLU A 157 5.77 -13.59 -16.08
N GLN A 158 6.30 -14.79 -15.85
CA GLN A 158 7.73 -15.06 -15.96
C GLN A 158 8.25 -14.90 -17.39
N ASP A 159 7.43 -15.22 -18.39
CA ASP A 159 7.79 -15.14 -19.80
C ASP A 159 7.50 -13.76 -20.42
N ALA A 160 6.78 -12.89 -19.70
CA ALA A 160 6.39 -11.56 -20.19
C ALA A 160 7.31 -10.44 -19.68
N VAL A 161 7.86 -10.58 -18.47
CA VAL A 161 8.73 -9.56 -17.87
C VAL A 161 10.06 -10.19 -17.45
N PRO A 162 11.21 -9.65 -17.89
CA PRO A 162 12.52 -10.12 -17.45
C PRO A 162 12.74 -9.95 -15.93
N ARG A 163 13.45 -10.91 -15.30
CA ARG A 163 13.74 -10.89 -13.85
C ARG A 163 14.47 -9.61 -13.40
N ASP A 164 15.35 -9.05 -14.21
CA ASP A 164 16.09 -7.82 -13.90
C ASP A 164 15.19 -6.57 -13.91
N VAL A 165 14.25 -6.49 -14.86
CA VAL A 165 13.22 -5.44 -14.88
C VAL A 165 12.33 -5.54 -13.63
N LEU A 166 11.89 -6.75 -13.29
CA LEU A 166 11.09 -6.99 -12.08
C LEU A 166 11.85 -6.60 -10.81
N ARG A 167 13.15 -6.93 -10.74
CA ARG A 167 14.03 -6.57 -9.63
C ARG A 167 14.17 -5.06 -9.50
N ALA A 168 14.41 -4.37 -10.63
CA ALA A 168 14.55 -2.92 -10.66
C ALA A 168 13.29 -2.23 -10.15
N ALA A 169 12.10 -2.67 -10.62
CA ALA A 169 10.82 -2.18 -10.13
C ALA A 169 10.68 -2.40 -8.62
N ALA A 170 10.91 -3.62 -8.14
CA ALA A 170 10.79 -3.92 -6.71
C ALA A 170 11.74 -3.08 -5.84
N LEU A 171 12.94 -2.78 -6.31
CA LEU A 171 13.89 -1.90 -5.62
C LEU A 171 13.54 -0.41 -5.72
N ALA A 172 12.80 -0.01 -6.75
CA ALA A 172 12.25 1.34 -6.91
C ALA A 172 10.97 1.56 -6.10
N ALA A 173 10.37 0.51 -5.53
CA ALA A 173 9.16 0.64 -4.73
C ALA A 173 9.39 1.49 -3.47
N HIS A 174 8.58 2.53 -3.29
CA HIS A 174 8.70 3.46 -2.17
C HIS A 174 7.36 4.09 -1.79
N ARG A 175 7.36 4.79 -0.65
CA ARG A 175 6.23 5.59 -0.17
C ARG A 175 6.06 6.82 -1.08
N PRO A 176 4.88 7.07 -1.66
CA PRO A 176 4.73 8.16 -2.62
C PRO A 176 4.87 9.53 -1.96
N ASP A 177 5.47 10.46 -2.67
CA ASP A 177 5.43 11.89 -2.35
C ASP A 177 4.07 12.52 -2.70
N ALA A 178 3.94 13.84 -2.55
CA ALA A 178 2.69 14.55 -2.85
C ALA A 178 2.27 14.44 -4.34
N ALA A 179 3.22 14.62 -5.26
CA ALA A 179 2.94 14.58 -6.70
C ALA A 179 2.67 13.15 -7.19
N GLU A 180 3.29 12.16 -6.57
CA GLU A 180 2.99 10.75 -6.79
C GLU A 180 1.64 10.36 -6.22
N THR A 181 1.29 10.86 -5.04
CA THR A 181 -0.04 10.67 -4.43
C THR A 181 -1.13 11.20 -5.35
N ASP A 182 -0.94 12.38 -5.95
CA ASP A 182 -1.89 12.96 -6.90
C ASP A 182 -2.10 12.12 -8.16
N ARG A 183 -1.04 11.48 -8.64
CA ARG A 183 -1.09 10.60 -9.82
C ARG A 183 -1.66 9.22 -9.48
N LEU A 184 -1.35 8.71 -8.29
CA LEU A 184 -1.65 7.35 -7.87
C LEU A 184 -3.07 7.22 -7.33
N LEU A 185 -3.46 8.09 -6.40
CA LEU A 185 -4.71 7.97 -5.66
C LEU A 185 -5.76 8.96 -6.19
N PRO A 186 -7.01 8.52 -6.42
CA PRO A 186 -8.10 9.44 -6.70
C PRO A 186 -8.30 10.43 -5.54
N SER A 187 -8.87 11.59 -5.86
CA SER A 187 -9.26 12.56 -4.84
C SER A 187 -10.20 11.92 -3.81
N ALA A 188 -10.03 12.29 -2.53
CA ALA A 188 -10.89 11.80 -1.45
C ALA A 188 -12.31 12.40 -1.51
N GLU A 189 -12.49 13.48 -2.27
CA GLU A 189 -13.79 14.11 -2.44
C GLU A 189 -14.71 13.21 -3.28
N PRO A 190 -15.95 12.95 -2.82
CA PRO A 190 -16.91 12.22 -3.63
C PRO A 190 -17.12 12.97 -4.95
N ALA A 191 -17.13 12.22 -6.05
CA ALA A 191 -17.48 12.78 -7.35
C ALA A 191 -18.82 13.54 -7.23
N PRO A 192 -18.98 14.69 -7.91
CA PRO A 192 -20.21 15.46 -7.85
C PRO A 192 -21.40 14.54 -8.17
N ALA A 193 -22.31 14.42 -7.21
CA ALA A 193 -23.43 13.47 -7.24
C ALA A 193 -24.54 13.87 -8.21
N THR A 194 -24.27 14.69 -9.23
CA THR A 194 -25.25 14.98 -10.27
C THR A 194 -25.56 13.66 -10.97
N PRO A 195 -26.80 13.14 -10.87
CA PRO A 195 -27.16 11.92 -11.56
C PRO A 195 -26.88 12.09 -13.05
N VAL A 196 -26.19 11.12 -13.65
CA VAL A 196 -26.07 11.11 -15.11
C VAL A 196 -27.46 10.84 -15.66
N GLU A 197 -28.04 11.83 -16.34
CA GLU A 197 -29.31 11.70 -17.07
C GLU A 197 -29.16 10.60 -18.13
N ARG A 198 -29.76 9.44 -17.84
CA ARG A 198 -29.86 8.30 -18.74
C ARG A 198 -31.08 8.49 -19.63
N GLY A 199 -30.88 9.11 -20.80
CA GLY A 199 -31.96 9.42 -21.75
C GLY A 199 -32.67 8.19 -22.35
N ASP A 200 -32.20 6.98 -22.05
CA ASP A 200 -32.78 5.68 -22.40
C ASP A 200 -33.76 5.14 -21.36
N LEU A 201 -33.86 5.77 -20.19
CA LEU A 201 -34.77 5.35 -19.13
C LEU A 201 -36.15 6.02 -19.26
N PRO A 202 -37.25 5.24 -19.20
CA PRO A 202 -38.58 5.82 -19.09
C PRO A 202 -38.73 6.71 -17.84
N PRO A 203 -39.44 7.85 -17.93
CA PRO A 203 -39.66 8.74 -16.79
C PRO A 203 -40.54 8.12 -15.69
N PHE A 204 -41.27 7.06 -16.02
CA PHE A 204 -42.08 6.26 -15.12
C PHE A 204 -41.91 4.78 -15.51
N GLY A 205 -41.71 3.89 -14.54
CA GLY A 205 -41.54 2.46 -14.81
C GLY A 205 -40.59 1.79 -13.82
N ASP A 206 -40.18 0.57 -14.14
CA ASP A 206 -39.22 -0.22 -13.37
C ASP A 206 -37.76 0.21 -13.58
N GLY A 207 -37.52 1.22 -14.42
CA GLY A 207 -36.18 1.70 -14.75
C GLY A 207 -35.42 0.76 -15.71
N ALA A 208 -36.12 -0.12 -16.43
CA ALA A 208 -35.53 -0.87 -17.53
C ALA A 208 -35.34 0.04 -18.76
N PRO A 209 -34.21 -0.08 -19.49
CA PRO A 209 -34.03 0.60 -20.78
C PRO A 209 -35.11 0.21 -21.78
N ASP A 210 -35.52 1.17 -22.62
CA ASP A 210 -36.39 0.86 -23.76
C ASP A 210 -35.61 0.04 -24.81
N ASN A 211 -35.82 -1.28 -24.80
CA ASN A 211 -35.19 -2.22 -25.72
C ASN A 211 -36.06 -2.49 -26.96
N HIS A 212 -36.97 -1.58 -27.34
CA HIS A 212 -37.78 -1.79 -28.54
C HIS A 212 -36.88 -1.96 -29.76
N VAL A 213 -36.88 -3.15 -30.34
CA VAL A 213 -36.26 -3.43 -31.64
C VAL A 213 -37.34 -3.29 -32.71
N ASP A 214 -37.05 -2.56 -33.79
CA ASP A 214 -37.95 -2.48 -34.94
C ASP A 214 -38.10 -3.85 -35.64
N VAL A 215 -39.15 -4.01 -36.45
CA VAL A 215 -39.55 -5.28 -37.11
C VAL A 215 -38.52 -5.85 -38.10
N GLY A 216 -37.35 -5.24 -38.26
CA GLY A 216 -36.23 -5.80 -39.01
C GLY A 216 -35.00 -5.89 -38.11
N GLY A 217 -34.83 -7.04 -37.45
CA GLY A 217 -33.56 -7.40 -36.82
C GLY A 217 -32.45 -7.71 -37.82
#